data_AF-A0A2A6ZVU2-F1
#
_entry.id   AF-A0A2A6ZVU2-F1
#
_cell.length_a   1.000
_cell.length_b   1.000
_cell.length_c   1.000
_cell.angle_alpha   90.00
_cell.angle_beta   90.00
_cell.angle_gamma   90.00
#
_symmetry.space_group_name_H-M   'P 1'
#
loop_
_entity.id
_entity.type
_entity.pdbx_description
1 polymer ?
#
loop_
_entity_poly.entity_id
_entity_poly.type
_entity_poly.pdbx_seq_one_letter_code
_entity_poly.pdbx_strand_id
1 'polypeptide(L)' 'LSIHFEKAEGPDLQVSSDQTWDLEVLEFKVAEDYDLAALHEKLDKEQFSSYLDPKGSLLALTDMSNIEVWLTK' A
#
# COMPACT_ATOMS: atom_id res chain seq x y z
N LEU A 1 1.10 -13.17 9.30
CA LEU A 1 0.71 -11.83 9.80
C LEU A 1 -0.80 -11.79 9.91
N SER A 2 -1.36 -11.17 10.95
CA SER A 2 -2.80 -10.96 11.10
C SER A 2 -3.03 -9.47 11.33
N ILE A 3 -3.81 -8.84 10.46
CA ILE A 3 -4.25 -7.44 10.59
C ILE A 3 -5.75 -7.47 10.85
N HIS A 4 -6.18 -6.75 11.88
CA HIS A 4 -7.57 -6.65 12.28
C HIS A 4 -8.09 -5.25 11.96
N PHE A 5 -9.19 -5.19 11.22
CA PHE A 5 -9.86 -3.94 10.88
C PHE A 5 -11.08 -3.77 11.78
N GLU A 6 -11.19 -2.61 12.43
CA GLU A 6 -12.33 -2.24 13.25
C GLU A 6 -13.11 -1.12 12.58
N LYS A 7 -14.45 -1.26 12.57
CA LYS A 7 -15.30 -0.17 12.09
C LYS A 7 -15.22 1.00 13.07
N ALA A 8 -14.78 2.16 12.58
CA ALA A 8 -14.67 3.38 13.34
C ALA A 8 -15.21 4.58 12.53
N GLU A 9 -15.49 5.67 13.23
CA GLU A 9 -15.87 6.96 12.65
C GLU A 9 -14.96 8.03 13.26
N GLY A 10 -14.42 8.91 12.42
CA GLY A 10 -13.53 9.98 12.85
C GLY A 10 -13.17 10.85 11.65
N PRO A 11 -13.06 12.18 11.83
CA PRO A 11 -12.74 13.09 10.74
C PRO A 11 -11.35 12.83 10.15
N ASP A 12 -10.45 12.25 10.95
CA ASP A 12 -9.05 12.07 10.60
C ASP A 12 -8.73 10.69 10.02
N LEU A 13 -9.69 9.75 9.98
CA LEU A 13 -9.44 8.36 9.52
C LEU A 13 -9.07 8.24 8.03
N GLN A 14 -9.27 9.30 7.25
CA GLN A 14 -8.97 9.36 5.82
C GLN A 14 -8.20 10.64 5.46
N VAL A 15 -7.54 11.30 6.41
CA VAL A 15 -6.71 12.47 6.07
C VAL A 15 -5.43 12.02 5.38
N SER A 16 -4.80 12.93 4.64
CA SER A 16 -3.49 12.67 4.07
C SER A 16 -2.46 12.52 5.18
N SER A 17 -1.47 11.65 4.98
CA SER A 17 -0.42 11.32 5.96
C SER A 17 0.37 12.54 6.44
N ASP A 18 0.46 13.61 5.65
CA ASP A 18 1.16 14.85 5.99
C ASP A 18 0.38 15.80 6.94
N GLN A 19 -0.88 15.48 7.26
CA GLN A 19 -1.74 16.34 8.08
C GLN A 19 -1.73 15.98 9.57
N THR A 20 -1.43 14.73 9.91
CA THR A 20 -1.49 14.20 11.28
C THR A 20 -0.28 13.33 11.58
N TRP A 21 0.08 13.23 12.86
CA TRP A 21 1.01 12.19 13.31
C TRP A 21 0.21 10.91 13.59
N ASP A 22 0.06 10.07 12.57
CA ASP A 22 -0.64 8.77 12.63
C ASP A 22 0.12 7.72 11.78
N LEU A 23 -0.47 6.55 11.54
CA LEU A 23 0.07 5.53 10.66
C LEU A 23 0.14 6.02 9.21
N GLU A 24 1.36 6.09 8.66
CA GLU A 24 1.61 6.59 7.30
C GLU A 24 1.88 5.47 6.27
N VAL A 25 2.63 4.43 6.68
CA VAL A 25 3.10 3.37 5.78
C VAL A 25 2.96 1.99 6.43
N LEU A 26 2.44 1.02 5.67
CA LEU A 26 2.46 -0.41 5.97
C LEU A 26 3.38 -1.13 4.98
N GLU A 27 4.54 -1.56 5.46
CA GLU A 27 5.50 -2.35 4.66
C GLU A 27 5.33 -3.86 4.90
N PHE A 28 5.24 -4.62 3.81
CA PHE A 28 5.21 -6.09 3.82
C PHE A 28 6.35 -6.64 2.97
N LYS A 29 7.14 -7.50 3.58
CA LYS A 29 8.16 -8.26 2.86
C LYS A 29 7.53 -9.44 2.14
N VAL A 30 7.77 -9.53 0.85
CA VAL A 30 7.39 -10.67 0.00
C VAL A 30 8.61 -11.54 -0.29
N ALA A 31 8.39 -12.71 -0.87
CA ALA A 31 9.50 -13.54 -1.30
C ALA A 31 10.27 -12.87 -2.45
N GLU A 32 11.58 -13.12 -2.53
CA GLU A 32 12.46 -12.58 -3.59
C GLU A 32 11.98 -12.92 -5.01
N ASP A 33 11.39 -14.10 -5.17
CA ASP A 33 10.83 -14.61 -6.42
C ASP A 33 9.39 -14.17 -6.70
N TYR A 34 8.77 -13.38 -5.80
CA TYR A 34 7.43 -12.86 -6.00
C TYR A 34 7.39 -11.87 -7.17
N ASP A 35 6.40 -12.00 -8.06
CA ASP A 35 6.30 -11.17 -9.26
C ASP A 35 5.54 -9.86 -8.99
N LEU A 36 6.27 -8.83 -8.57
CA LEU A 36 5.72 -7.49 -8.34
C LEU A 36 5.22 -6.83 -9.64
N ALA A 37 5.78 -7.18 -10.80
CA ALA A 37 5.34 -6.61 -12.07
C ALA A 37 3.98 -7.18 -12.50
N ALA A 38 3.76 -8.48 -12.31
CA ALA A 38 2.45 -9.08 -12.55
C ALA A 38 1.37 -8.50 -11.62
N LEU A 39 1.72 -8.21 -10.36
CA LEU A 39 0.80 -7.55 -9.44
C LEU A 39 0.50 -6.10 -9.86
N HIS A 40 1.52 -5.33 -10.25
CA HIS A 40 1.36 -3.98 -10.78
C HIS A 40 0.41 -3.95 -11.99
N GLU A 41 0.61 -4.83 -12.98
CA GLU A 41 -0.27 -4.93 -14.15
C GLU A 41 -1.71 -5.31 -13.77
N LYS A 42 -1.88 -6.16 -12.76
CA LYS A 42 -3.21 -6.51 -12.24
C LYS A 42 -3.90 -5.31 -11.60
N LEU A 43 -3.18 -4.53 -10.77
CA LEU A 43 -3.71 -3.32 -10.14
C LEU A 43 -4.14 -2.29 -11.19
N ASP A 44 -3.31 -2.08 -12.22
CA ASP A 44 -3.63 -1.17 -13.33
C ASP A 44 -4.92 -1.59 -14.07
N LYS A 45 -5.09 -2.90 -14.34
CA LYS A 45 -6.33 -3.45 -14.94
C LYS A 45 -7.55 -3.23 -14.08
N GLU A 46 -7.40 -3.29 -12.77
CA GLU A 46 -8.45 -3.02 -11.78
C GLU A 46 -8.62 -1.51 -11.49
N GLN A 47 -7.88 -0.64 -12.19
CA GLN A 47 -7.89 0.82 -12.05
C GLN A 47 -7.36 1.32 -10.69
N PHE A 48 -6.57 0.50 -10.00
CA PHE A 48 -5.83 0.93 -8.82
C PHE A 48 -4.48 1.52 -9.24
N SER A 49 -4.21 2.74 -8.79
CA SER A 49 -2.91 3.38 -8.99
C SER A 49 -1.85 2.69 -8.14
N SER A 50 -0.74 2.30 -8.75
CA SER A 50 0.42 1.78 -8.05
C SER A 50 1.71 2.21 -8.73
N TYR A 51 2.80 2.19 -7.98
CA TYR A 51 4.14 2.55 -8.45
C TYR A 51 5.07 1.35 -8.26
N LEU A 52 5.57 0.81 -9.37
CA LEU A 52 6.65 -0.18 -9.38
C LEU A 52 7.99 0.53 -9.59
N ASP A 53 8.94 0.31 -8.69
CA ASP A 53 10.27 0.89 -8.83
C ASP A 53 11.03 0.25 -10.01
N PRO A 54 11.95 0.96 -10.68
CA PRO A 54 12.68 0.43 -11.83
C PRO A 54 13.49 -0.84 -11.55
N LYS A 55 13.84 -1.14 -10.30
CA LYS A 55 14.56 -2.36 -9.93
C LYS A 55 13.64 -3.56 -9.71
N GLY A 56 12.32 -3.34 -9.63
CA GLY A 56 11.34 -4.40 -9.34
C GLY A 56 11.47 -4.99 -7.93
N SER A 57 11.97 -4.18 -6.99
CA SER A 57 12.18 -4.50 -5.58
C SER A 57 11.13 -3.90 -4.65
N LEU A 58 10.40 -2.88 -5.11
CA LEU A 58 9.36 -2.18 -4.38
C LEU A 58 8.14 -1.96 -5.28
N LEU A 59 6.96 -2.36 -4.79
CA LEU A 59 5.68 -1.91 -5.31
C LEU A 59 4.97 -1.10 -4.20
N ALA A 60 4.64 0.16 -4.49
CA ALA A 60 3.91 1.03 -3.59
C ALA A 60 2.51 1.31 -4.13
N LEU A 61 1.51 1.36 -3.25
CA LEU A 61 0.15 1.79 -3.56
C LEU A 61 -0.43 2.54 -2.37
N THR A 62 -1.49 3.31 -2.59
CA THR A 62 -2.22 4.00 -1.51
C THR A 62 -3.55 3.29 -1.28
N ASP A 63 -3.86 2.99 -0.02
CA ASP A 63 -5.14 2.39 0.33
C ASP A 63 -6.28 3.43 0.36
N MET A 64 -7.51 3.00 0.68
CA MET A 64 -8.68 3.89 0.73
C MET A 64 -8.68 4.83 1.95
N SER A 65 -7.72 4.67 2.86
CA SER A 65 -7.52 5.46 4.08
C SER A 65 -6.37 6.45 3.93
N ASN A 66 -5.77 6.56 2.74
CA ASN A 66 -4.57 7.35 2.43
C ASN A 66 -3.27 6.86 3.12
N ILE A 67 -3.25 5.60 3.56
CA ILE A 67 -2.06 4.93 4.07
C ILE A 67 -1.30 4.33 2.87
N GLU A 68 0.01 4.54 2.81
CA GLU A 68 0.83 3.88 1.81
C GLU A 68 1.05 2.40 2.19
N VAL A 69 0.91 1.51 1.21
CA VAL A 69 1.20 0.09 1.35
C VAL A 69 2.39 -0.24 0.46
N TRP A 70 3.45 -0.77 1.05
CA TRP A 70 4.69 -1.10 0.36
C TRP A 70 4.91 -2.61 0.36
N LEU A 71 5.14 -3.19 -0.81
CA LEU A 71 5.56 -4.58 -0.97
C LEU A 71 7.03 -4.58 -1.37
N THR A 72 7.89 -5.07 -0.47
CA THR A 72 9.36 -5.07 -0.64
C THR A 72 9.90 -6.50 -0.73
N LYS A 73 10.93 -6.68 -1.55
CA LYS A 73 11.75 -7.91 -1.57
C LYS A 73 12.90 -7.79 -0.58
#